data_AF-A0A6B2G7L2-F1
#
_entry.id   AF-A0A6B2G7L2-F1
#
_cell.length_a   1.000
_cell.length_b   1.000
_cell.length_c   1.000
_cell.angle_alpha   90.00
_cell.angle_beta   90.00
_cell.angle_gamma   90.00
#
_symmetry.space_group_name_H-M   'P 1'
#
loop_
_entity.id
_entity.type
_entity.pdbx_description
1 polymer ?
#
loop_
_entity_poly.entity_id
_entity_poly.type
_entity_poly.pdbx_seq_one_letter_code
_entity_poly.pdbx_strand_id
1 'polypeptide(L)'
;MRAAKTREHEITDFLQKKYSNFIHSIEIVSKVDLDLPNHLVGLQNNYLKINFLSVSKLIKVKSELSPIIKRNNETNHINFLTDADENKISFKNYSPTNYIEDIREHDIPYYIRVAIDNNFFVAKWYSINCSKGSPPSILVQSELLRAPELVIFAFDIETTKPVLKFPDASHDAIIIISYVI
;
A
#
# COMPACT_ATOMS: atom_id res chain seq x y z
N MET A 1 2.04 7.76 -7.51
CA MET A 1 3.47 8.03 -7.80
C MET A 1 3.63 9.50 -8.13
N ARG A 2 4.67 10.13 -7.59
CA ARG A 2 5.00 11.54 -7.85
C ARG A 2 6.06 11.61 -8.95
N ALA A 3 5.77 12.43 -9.95
CA ALA A 3 6.65 12.72 -11.06
C ALA A 3 7.12 14.17 -10.99
N ALA A 4 8.31 14.45 -11.51
CA ALA A 4 8.73 15.83 -11.74
C ALA A 4 7.72 16.55 -12.63
N LYS A 5 7.46 17.82 -12.33
CA LYS A 5 6.45 18.65 -13.02
C LYS A 5 6.61 18.59 -14.54
N THR A 6 5.49 18.54 -15.26
CA THR A 6 5.38 18.58 -16.74
C THR A 6 5.88 17.35 -17.51
N ARG A 7 6.30 16.28 -16.82
CA ARG A 7 6.78 15.02 -17.43
C ARG A 7 5.88 13.82 -17.16
N GLU A 8 4.66 14.07 -16.68
CA GLU A 8 3.70 13.02 -16.30
C GLU A 8 3.35 12.11 -17.50
N HIS A 9 3.14 12.69 -18.68
CA HIS A 9 2.82 11.95 -19.91
C HIS A 9 4.00 11.09 -20.39
N GLU A 10 5.22 11.64 -20.39
CA GLU A 10 6.43 10.93 -20.78
C GLU A 10 6.68 9.69 -19.90
N ILE A 11 6.52 9.86 -18.57
CA ILE A 11 6.65 8.76 -17.61
C ILE A 11 5.53 7.74 -17.79
N THR A 12 4.30 8.19 -18.05
CA THR A 12 3.14 7.31 -18.27
C THR A 12 3.37 6.39 -19.47
N ASP A 13 3.77 6.95 -20.61
CA ASP A 13 4.03 6.17 -21.83
C ASP A 13 5.17 5.18 -21.63
N PHE A 14 6.23 5.60 -20.92
CA PHE A 14 7.35 4.74 -20.59
C PHE A 14 6.93 3.56 -19.70
N LEU A 15 6.18 3.83 -18.63
CA LEU A 15 5.71 2.80 -17.70
C LEU A 15 4.75 1.81 -18.37
N GLN A 16 3.83 2.30 -19.22
CA GLN A 16 2.93 1.44 -19.97
C GLN A 16 3.69 0.51 -20.93
N LYS A 17 4.71 1.03 -21.63
CA LYS A 17 5.53 0.21 -22.54
C LYS A 17 6.38 -0.81 -21.80
N LYS A 18 7.07 -0.40 -20.74
CA LYS A 18 7.99 -1.27 -19.97
C LYS A 18 7.24 -2.34 -19.18
N TYR A 19 6.07 -2.00 -18.62
CA TYR A 19 5.31 -2.84 -17.70
C TYR A 19 3.94 -3.27 -18.25
N SER A 20 3.80 -3.38 -19.57
CA SER A 20 2.54 -3.70 -20.26
C SER A 20 1.82 -4.95 -19.72
N ASN A 21 2.57 -5.98 -19.32
CA ASN A 21 2.01 -7.22 -18.77
C ASN A 21 1.65 -7.13 -17.28
N PHE A 22 2.11 -6.08 -16.59
CA PHE A 22 1.95 -5.89 -15.14
C PHE A 22 0.92 -4.83 -14.80
N ILE A 23 0.97 -3.67 -15.46
CA ILE A 23 0.10 -2.53 -15.23
C ILE A 23 -1.21 -2.72 -16.01
N HIS A 24 -2.34 -2.48 -15.34
CA HIS A 24 -3.66 -2.51 -15.98
C HIS A 24 -4.00 -1.16 -16.61
N SER A 25 -3.86 -0.07 -15.84
CA SER A 25 -4.08 1.29 -16.31
C SER A 25 -3.30 2.29 -15.47
N ILE A 26 -3.06 3.48 -16.04
CA ILE A 26 -2.44 4.61 -15.36
C ILE A 26 -3.36 5.81 -15.55
N GLU A 27 -3.70 6.48 -14.45
CA GLU A 27 -4.55 7.68 -14.42
C GLU A 27 -3.78 8.83 -13.76
N ILE A 28 -3.85 10.03 -14.34
CA ILE A 28 -3.33 11.24 -13.69
C ILE A 28 -4.42 11.74 -12.74
N VAL A 29 -4.09 11.86 -11.46
CA VAL A 29 -5.01 12.32 -10.41
C VAL A 29 -4.39 13.47 -9.63
N SER A 30 -5.16 14.51 -9.37
CA SER A 30 -4.75 15.62 -8.51
C SER A 30 -5.11 15.31 -7.05
N LYS A 31 -4.14 15.41 -6.14
CA LYS A 31 -4.31 15.18 -4.70
C LYS A 31 -3.60 16.28 -3.92
N VAL A 32 -4.12 16.59 -2.74
CA VAL A 32 -3.48 17.54 -1.82
C VAL A 32 -2.13 16.97 -1.38
N ASP A 33 -1.09 17.76 -1.54
CA ASP A 33 0.27 17.38 -1.18
C ASP A 33 0.66 18.09 0.12
N LEU A 34 0.70 17.34 1.22
CA LEU A 34 1.02 17.86 2.55
C LEU A 34 2.50 18.27 2.69
N ASP A 35 3.36 17.82 1.77
CA ASP A 35 4.77 18.17 1.81
C ASP A 35 5.07 19.52 1.15
N LEU A 36 4.09 20.13 0.46
CA LEU A 36 4.27 21.45 -0.15
C LEU A 36 4.22 22.58 0.90
N PRO A 37 5.05 23.63 0.75
CA PRO A 37 4.88 24.85 1.51
C PRO A 37 3.50 25.45 1.17
N ASN A 38 2.74 25.86 2.20
CA ASN A 38 1.37 26.36 2.09
C ASN A 38 0.29 25.33 1.70
N HIS A 39 0.50 24.03 1.98
CA HIS A 39 -0.50 22.98 1.74
C HIS A 39 -1.85 23.21 2.45
N LEU A 40 -1.90 24.00 3.53
CA LEU A 40 -3.14 24.38 4.23
C LEU A 40 -4.11 25.18 3.36
N VAL A 41 -3.63 25.80 2.27
CA VAL A 41 -4.46 26.50 1.28
C VAL A 41 -5.13 25.49 0.32
N GLY A 42 -4.86 24.19 0.48
CA GLY A 42 -5.42 23.13 -0.37
C GLY A 42 -4.67 22.96 -1.69
N LEU A 43 -3.38 23.30 -1.74
CA LEU A 43 -2.55 23.12 -2.93
C LEU A 43 -2.52 21.63 -3.33
N GLN A 44 -2.88 21.38 -4.59
CA GLN A 44 -2.88 20.05 -5.17
C GLN A 44 -1.66 19.84 -6.06
N ASN A 45 -1.19 18.61 -6.09
CA ASN A 45 -0.15 18.14 -6.98
C ASN A 45 -0.68 16.98 -7.82
N ASN A 46 -0.09 16.78 -8.99
CA ASN A 46 -0.48 15.69 -9.89
C ASN A 46 0.29 14.43 -9.52
N TYR A 47 -0.44 13.31 -9.48
CA TYR A 47 0.11 12.00 -9.20
C TYR A 47 -0.33 11.02 -10.29
N LEU A 48 0.54 10.05 -10.59
CA LEU A 48 0.21 8.89 -11.40
C LEU A 48 -0.37 7.81 -10.48
N LYS A 49 -1.67 7.53 -10.64
CA LYS A 49 -2.36 6.39 -10.03
C LYS A 49 -2.19 5.19 -10.95
N ILE A 50 -1.51 4.16 -10.48
CA ILE A 50 -1.20 2.96 -11.26
C ILE A 50 -2.08 1.82 -10.73
N ASN A 51 -2.93 1.27 -11.60
CA ASN A 51 -3.83 0.18 -11.28
C ASN A 51 -3.21 -1.17 -11.68
N PHE A 52 -3.37 -2.17 -10.84
CA PHE A 52 -2.88 -3.53 -11.07
C PHE A 52 -4.00 -4.54 -10.88
N LEU A 53 -4.02 -5.61 -11.67
CA LEU A 53 -4.99 -6.71 -11.49
C LEU A 53 -4.65 -7.64 -10.31
N SER A 54 -3.40 -7.60 -9.82
CA SER A 54 -2.93 -8.47 -8.74
C SER A 54 -1.85 -7.79 -7.91
N VAL A 55 -1.86 -8.09 -6.60
CA VAL A 55 -0.86 -7.60 -5.63
C VAL A 55 0.55 -8.07 -5.99
N SER A 56 0.70 -9.28 -6.54
CA SER A 56 2.01 -9.80 -6.96
C SER A 56 2.63 -8.95 -8.08
N LYS A 57 1.81 -8.44 -9.01
CA LYS A 57 2.26 -7.55 -10.08
C LYS A 57 2.71 -6.19 -9.53
N LEU A 58 1.96 -5.64 -8.57
CA LEU A 58 2.33 -4.42 -7.84
C LEU A 58 3.69 -4.57 -7.14
N ILE A 59 3.87 -5.65 -6.36
CA ILE A 59 5.11 -5.90 -5.62
C ILE A 59 6.31 -6.00 -6.57
N LYS A 60 6.14 -6.68 -7.71
CA LYS A 60 7.20 -6.79 -8.72
C LYS A 60 7.60 -5.42 -9.28
N VAL A 61 6.64 -4.62 -9.75
CA VAL A 61 6.93 -3.28 -10.27
C VAL A 61 7.54 -2.37 -9.19
N LYS A 62 7.05 -2.45 -7.96
CA LYS A 62 7.64 -1.74 -6.80
C LYS A 62 9.10 -2.12 -6.58
N SER A 63 9.41 -3.42 -6.57
CA SER A 63 10.78 -3.90 -6.32
C SER A 63 11.79 -3.41 -7.37
N GLU A 64 11.35 -3.22 -8.62
CA GLU A 64 12.20 -2.70 -9.69
C GLU A 64 12.36 -1.17 -9.64
N LEU A 65 11.31 -0.44 -9.25
CA LEU A 65 11.34 1.03 -9.22
C LEU A 65 11.98 1.60 -7.95
N SER A 66 11.83 0.93 -6.81
CA SER A 66 12.38 1.37 -5.52
C SER A 66 13.88 1.73 -5.55
N PRO A 67 14.78 0.89 -6.11
CA PRO A 67 16.20 1.23 -6.17
C PRO A 67 16.49 2.42 -7.11
N ILE A 68 15.72 2.56 -8.18
CA ILE A 68 15.86 3.68 -9.13
C ILE A 68 15.50 5.00 -8.45
N ILE A 69 14.37 5.03 -7.75
CA ILE A 69 13.89 6.21 -7.01
C ILE A 69 14.90 6.61 -5.93
N LYS A 70 15.42 5.63 -5.17
CA LYS A 70 16.46 5.90 -4.16
C LYS A 70 17.69 6.56 -4.77
N ARG A 71 18.19 6.04 -5.90
CA ARG A 71 19.32 6.60 -6.63
C ARG A 71 19.04 8.01 -7.15
N ASN A 72 17.83 8.27 -7.65
CA ASN A 72 17.44 9.60 -8.13
C ASN A 72 17.49 10.62 -6.98
N ASN A 73 16.96 10.27 -5.81
CA ASN A 73 16.95 11.15 -4.64
C ASN A 73 18.38 11.47 -4.17
N GLU A 74 19.25 10.47 -4.05
CA GLU A 74 20.67 10.67 -3.71
C GLU A 74 21.38 11.60 -4.72
N THR A 75 21.13 11.41 -6.01
CA THR A 75 21.73 12.23 -7.08
C THR A 75 21.23 13.67 -7.03
N ASN A 76 19.94 13.88 -6.74
CA ASN A 76 19.35 15.21 -6.61
C ASN A 76 19.91 15.94 -5.39
N HIS A 77 20.09 15.25 -4.26
CA HIS A 77 20.74 15.82 -3.08
C HIS A 77 22.18 16.25 -3.34
N ILE A 78 22.97 15.43 -4.03
CA ILE A 78 24.36 15.78 -4.38
C ILE A 78 24.40 17.03 -5.27
N ASN A 79 23.57 17.10 -6.32
CA ASN A 79 23.55 18.27 -7.20
C ASN A 79 23.19 19.56 -6.45
N PHE A 80 22.32 19.47 -5.44
CA PHE A 80 21.95 20.62 -4.59
C PHE A 80 23.08 21.10 -3.67
N LEU A 81 24.03 20.21 -3.34
CA LEU A 81 25.20 20.53 -2.51
C LEU A 81 26.39 21.02 -3.35
N THR A 82 26.42 20.71 -4.64
CA THR A 82 27.52 21.04 -5.56
C THR A 82 27.11 22.10 -6.59
N ASP A 83 26.59 23.25 -6.13
CA ASP A 83 26.20 24.43 -6.93
C ASP A 83 27.38 25.11 -7.70
N ALA A 84 28.40 24.36 -8.14
CA ALA A 84 29.67 24.93 -8.63
C ALA A 84 30.30 24.28 -9.86
N ASP A 85 29.63 23.43 -10.65
CA ASP A 85 30.19 23.00 -11.94
C ASP A 85 29.10 22.62 -12.96
N GLU A 86 28.67 23.58 -13.78
CA GLU A 86 27.74 23.38 -14.91
C GLU A 86 28.29 22.47 -16.03
N ASN A 87 29.54 22.03 -15.94
CA ASN A 87 30.25 21.35 -17.05
C ASN A 87 30.50 19.84 -16.88
N LYS A 88 29.83 19.17 -15.93
CA LYS A 88 29.81 17.68 -15.85
C LYS A 88 28.47 17.08 -16.28
N ILE A 89 27.92 17.53 -17.41
CA ILE A 89 26.84 16.80 -18.10
C ILE A 89 27.47 15.72 -19.00
N SER A 90 28.27 14.82 -18.41
CA SER A 90 28.76 13.64 -19.12
C SER A 90 27.67 12.56 -19.06
N PHE A 91 26.96 12.37 -20.17
CA PHE A 91 26.16 11.17 -20.48
C PHE A 91 25.19 10.69 -19.38
N LYS A 92 24.32 11.56 -18.85
CA LYS A 92 23.10 11.05 -18.19
C LYS A 92 22.27 10.35 -19.27
N ASN A 93 22.29 9.02 -19.29
CA ASN A 93 21.36 8.22 -20.07
C ASN A 93 19.96 8.77 -19.83
N TYR A 94 19.36 9.32 -20.89
CA TYR A 94 18.03 9.92 -20.86
C TYR A 94 17.03 8.80 -20.63
N SER A 95 16.69 8.55 -19.36
CA SER A 95 15.65 7.61 -18.97
C SER A 95 14.53 8.38 -18.28
N PRO A 96 13.28 8.28 -18.76
CA PRO A 96 12.12 8.89 -18.10
C PRO A 96 12.00 8.53 -16.61
N THR A 97 12.54 7.39 -16.19
CA THR A 97 12.57 6.96 -14.78
C THR A 97 13.35 7.88 -13.86
N ASN A 98 14.27 8.70 -14.38
CA ASN A 98 15.07 9.64 -13.59
C ASN A 98 14.21 10.79 -13.04
N TYR A 99 13.03 11.01 -13.62
CA TYR A 99 12.07 12.04 -13.22
C TYR A 99 11.00 11.51 -12.27
N ILE A 100 11.10 10.26 -11.82
CA ILE A 100 10.25 9.70 -10.77
C ILE A 100 10.88 10.09 -9.42
N GLU A 101 10.13 10.86 -8.64
CA GLU A 101 10.58 11.40 -7.35
C GLU A 101 10.24 10.44 -6.21
N ASP A 102 9.02 9.89 -6.21
CA ASP A 102 8.54 9.08 -5.08
C ASP A 102 7.33 8.19 -5.43
N ILE A 103 7.13 7.12 -4.64
CA ILE A 103 5.96 6.24 -4.68
C ILE A 103 5.17 6.36 -3.36
N ARG A 104 3.92 6.79 -3.45
CA ARG A 104 3.01 6.95 -2.30
C ARG A 104 2.02 5.80 -2.20
N GLU A 105 1.52 5.57 -0.98
CA GLU A 105 0.45 4.62 -0.66
C GLU A 105 0.68 3.19 -1.17
N HIS A 106 1.95 2.81 -1.31
CA HIS A 106 2.39 1.60 -1.97
C HIS A 106 2.55 0.41 -1.00
N ASP A 107 2.41 0.66 0.29
CA ASP A 107 2.61 -0.23 1.44
C ASP A 107 1.30 -0.57 2.18
N ILE A 108 0.17 -0.01 1.73
CA ILE A 108 -1.15 -0.30 2.29
C ILE A 108 -1.54 -1.74 1.93
N PRO A 109 -1.83 -2.62 2.90
CA PRO A 109 -2.30 -3.97 2.61
C PRO A 109 -3.59 -3.95 1.77
N TYR A 110 -3.70 -4.86 0.81
CA TYR A 110 -4.81 -4.87 -0.14
C TYR A 110 -6.20 -4.88 0.52
N TYR A 111 -6.38 -5.71 1.56
CA TYR A 111 -7.65 -5.80 2.27
C TYR A 111 -8.00 -4.49 3.02
N ILE A 112 -7.01 -3.75 3.51
CA ILE A 112 -7.20 -2.43 4.12
C ILE A 112 -7.58 -1.40 3.06
N ARG A 113 -6.90 -1.39 1.91
CA ARG A 113 -7.26 -0.52 0.78
C ARG A 113 -8.70 -0.73 0.34
N VAL A 114 -9.12 -1.98 0.14
CA VAL A 114 -10.50 -2.31 -0.20
C VAL A 114 -11.47 -1.81 0.87
N ALA A 115 -11.14 -2.00 2.14
CA ALA A 115 -11.99 -1.54 3.24
C ALA A 115 -12.14 -0.01 3.27
N ILE A 116 -11.03 0.73 3.12
CA ILE A 116 -11.04 2.21 3.10
C ILE A 116 -11.84 2.73 1.91
N ASP A 117 -11.53 2.26 0.69
CA ASP A 117 -12.13 2.78 -0.54
C ASP A 117 -13.65 2.55 -0.58
N ASN A 118 -14.13 1.47 0.05
CA ASN A 118 -15.55 1.11 0.10
C ASN A 118 -16.23 1.45 1.42
N ASN A 119 -15.54 2.10 2.36
CA ASN A 119 -16.03 2.38 3.72
C ASN A 119 -16.57 1.12 4.44
N PHE A 120 -15.86 0.00 4.31
CA PHE A 120 -16.15 -1.23 5.05
C PHE A 120 -15.49 -1.22 6.42
N PHE A 121 -16.27 -1.56 7.44
CA PHE A 121 -15.83 -1.62 8.82
C PHE A 121 -16.34 -2.92 9.43
N VAL A 122 -15.54 -3.54 10.28
CA VAL A 122 -15.99 -4.65 11.11
C VAL A 122 -17.11 -4.20 12.06
N ALA A 123 -17.90 -5.16 12.54
CA ALA A 123 -19.01 -4.93 13.47
C ALA A 123 -20.15 -4.02 12.94
N LYS A 124 -20.22 -3.81 11.62
CA LYS A 124 -21.41 -3.24 10.96
C LYS A 124 -22.21 -4.35 10.28
N TRP A 125 -23.51 -4.12 10.15
CA TRP A 125 -24.39 -4.98 9.37
C TRP A 125 -24.33 -4.60 7.89
N TYR A 126 -24.30 -5.61 7.03
CA TYR A 126 -24.26 -5.45 5.58
C TYR A 126 -25.28 -6.35 4.92
N SER A 127 -25.99 -5.81 3.93
CA SER A 127 -26.75 -6.58 2.97
C SER A 127 -25.87 -6.85 1.75
N ILE A 128 -25.77 -8.13 1.36
CA ILE A 128 -24.96 -8.57 0.23
C ILE A 128 -25.89 -9.12 -0.84
N ASN A 129 -25.80 -8.57 -2.05
CA ASN A 129 -26.51 -9.06 -3.23
C ASN A 129 -25.52 -9.47 -4.32
N CYS A 130 -25.63 -10.71 -4.77
CA CYS A 130 -24.79 -11.27 -5.82
C CYS A 130 -25.65 -11.56 -7.06
N SER A 131 -25.40 -10.85 -8.15
CA SER A 131 -25.99 -11.13 -9.45
C SER A 131 -24.98 -11.82 -10.36
N LYS A 132 -25.44 -12.74 -11.23
CA LYS A 132 -24.55 -13.48 -12.14
C LYS A 132 -23.82 -12.51 -13.07
N GLY A 133 -22.49 -12.57 -13.07
CA GLY A 133 -21.65 -11.77 -13.96
C GLY A 133 -21.39 -10.33 -13.50
N SER A 134 -21.89 -9.90 -12.34
CA SER A 134 -21.57 -8.60 -11.76
C SER A 134 -20.79 -8.75 -10.44
N PRO A 135 -20.01 -7.73 -10.05
CA PRO A 135 -19.48 -7.66 -8.69
C PRO A 135 -20.60 -7.71 -7.64
N PRO A 136 -20.32 -8.21 -6.42
CA PRO A 136 -21.29 -8.20 -5.33
C PRO A 136 -21.61 -6.75 -4.92
N SER A 137 -22.89 -6.46 -4.70
CA SER A 137 -23.33 -5.20 -4.10
C SER A 137 -23.37 -5.38 -2.59
N ILE A 138 -22.63 -4.54 -1.86
CA ILE A 138 -22.51 -4.59 -0.40
C ILE A 138 -23.01 -3.25 0.14
N LEU A 139 -24.12 -3.27 0.86
CA LEU A 139 -24.78 -2.07 1.41
C LEU A 139 -24.81 -2.13 2.93
N VAL A 140 -24.34 -1.06 3.58
CA VAL A 140 -24.40 -0.95 5.05
C VAL A 140 -25.85 -0.81 5.51
N GLN A 141 -26.22 -1.55 6.55
CA GLN A 141 -27.53 -1.45 7.20
C GLN A 141 -27.40 -0.58 8.46
N SER A 142 -27.50 0.74 8.29
CA SER A 142 -27.35 1.73 9.37
C SER A 142 -28.37 1.59 10.50
N GLU A 143 -29.55 1.07 10.19
CA GLU A 143 -30.65 0.90 11.16
C GLU A 143 -30.37 -0.21 12.18
N LEU A 144 -29.49 -1.16 11.85
CA LEU A 144 -29.14 -2.27 12.72
C LEU A 144 -27.96 -1.87 13.61
N LEU A 145 -28.27 -1.36 14.80
CA LEU A 145 -27.28 -0.88 15.77
C LEU A 145 -26.79 -1.97 16.74
N ARG A 146 -27.62 -3.00 16.97
CA ARG A 146 -27.27 -4.07 17.91
C ARG A 146 -26.22 -4.99 17.30
N ALA A 147 -25.12 -5.21 18.01
CA ALA A 147 -24.12 -6.21 17.61
C ALA A 147 -24.74 -7.61 17.59
N PRO A 148 -24.31 -8.50 16.68
CA PRO A 148 -24.74 -9.90 16.71
C PRO A 148 -24.30 -10.57 18.02
N GLU A 149 -25.10 -11.51 18.48
CA GLU A 149 -24.69 -12.41 19.56
C GLU A 149 -23.70 -13.43 18.96
N LEU A 150 -22.44 -13.30 19.37
CA LEU A 150 -21.37 -14.20 18.94
C LEU A 150 -21.25 -15.36 19.94
N VAL A 151 -20.95 -16.55 19.44
CA VAL A 151 -20.49 -17.66 20.28
C VAL A 151 -19.02 -17.41 20.59
N ILE A 152 -18.67 -17.25 21.87
CA ILE A 152 -17.33 -16.84 22.29
C ILE A 152 -16.66 -18.04 22.96
N PHE A 153 -15.75 -18.69 22.22
CA PHE A 153 -14.90 -19.73 22.78
C PHE A 153 -13.62 -19.12 23.36
N ALA A 154 -13.46 -19.20 24.67
CA ALA A 154 -12.22 -18.85 25.38
C ALA A 154 -11.67 -20.08 26.08
N PHE A 155 -10.36 -20.30 26.02
CA PHE A 155 -9.73 -21.43 26.69
C PHE A 155 -8.39 -21.03 27.31
N ASP A 156 -7.99 -21.77 28.33
CA ASP A 156 -6.72 -21.65 29.01
C ASP A 156 -6.14 -23.04 29.27
N ILE A 157 -4.82 -23.18 29.14
CA ILE A 157 -4.13 -24.46 29.27
C ILE A 157 -3.06 -24.39 30.35
N GLU A 158 -2.96 -25.47 31.11
CA GLU A 158 -1.90 -25.68 32.08
C GLU A 158 -1.00 -26.80 31.61
N THR A 159 0.32 -26.59 31.70
CA THR A 159 1.32 -27.57 31.25
C THR A 159 2.25 -27.95 32.39
N THR A 160 2.93 -29.09 32.24
CA THR A 160 4.10 -29.35 33.07
C THR A 160 5.18 -28.31 32.76
N LYS A 161 6.07 -28.07 33.73
CA LYS A 161 7.30 -27.33 33.49
C LYS A 161 8.35 -27.67 34.55
N PRO A 162 9.64 -27.60 34.22
CA PRO A 162 10.70 -27.70 35.23
C PRO A 162 10.70 -26.49 36.19
N VAL A 163 11.23 -26.71 37.40
CA VAL A 163 11.42 -25.66 38.41
C VAL A 163 12.33 -24.56 37.83
N LEU A 164 11.92 -23.30 38.00
CA LEU A 164 12.62 -22.10 37.49
C LEU A 164 12.84 -22.08 35.96
N LYS A 165 12.08 -22.87 35.18
CA LYS A 165 12.05 -22.79 33.72
C LYS A 165 10.64 -22.47 33.19
N PHE A 166 10.61 -22.00 31.95
CA PHE A 166 9.39 -21.94 31.15
C PHE A 166 9.03 -23.34 30.60
N PRO A 167 7.75 -23.60 30.30
CA PRO A 167 7.33 -24.81 29.61
C PRO A 167 7.98 -24.95 28.22
N ASP A 168 8.31 -26.18 27.83
CA ASP A 168 8.80 -26.55 26.50
C ASP A 168 7.83 -27.53 25.82
N ALA A 169 7.20 -27.10 24.72
CA ALA A 169 6.22 -27.89 23.97
C ALA A 169 6.75 -29.22 23.41
N SER A 170 8.08 -29.41 23.34
CA SER A 170 8.69 -30.65 22.86
C SER A 170 8.72 -31.77 23.92
N HIS A 171 8.71 -31.40 25.20
CA HIS A 171 8.95 -32.33 26.32
C HIS A 171 7.89 -32.25 27.42
N ASP A 172 7.29 -31.08 27.63
CA ASP A 172 6.26 -30.86 28.63
C ASP A 172 4.87 -31.24 28.09
N ALA A 173 4.05 -31.82 28.97
CA ALA A 173 2.69 -32.25 28.64
C ALA A 173 1.65 -31.22 29.06
N ILE A 174 0.56 -31.12 28.30
CA ILE A 174 -0.65 -30.41 28.74
C ILE A 174 -1.30 -31.22 29.85
N ILE A 175 -1.56 -30.60 30.99
CA ILE A 175 -2.18 -31.21 32.17
C ILE A 175 -3.68 -30.92 32.19
N ILE A 176 -4.07 -29.66 31.93
CA ILE A 176 -5.47 -29.20 32.00
C ILE A 176 -5.76 -28.29 30.81
N ILE A 177 -6.97 -28.40 30.27
CA ILE A 177 -7.57 -27.44 29.36
C ILE A 177 -8.88 -26.99 29.99
N SER A 178 -8.97 -25.72 30.36
CA SER A 178 -10.22 -25.09 30.82
C SER A 178 -10.78 -24.24 29.68
N TYR A 179 -12.11 -24.20 29.52
CA TYR A 179 -12.74 -23.38 28.47
C TYR A 179 -14.13 -22.88 28.88
N VAL A 180 -14.57 -21.81 28.23
CA VAL A 180 -15.89 -21.20 28.31
C VAL A 180 -16.41 -21.00 26.88
N ILE A 181 -17.71 -21.23 26.67
CA ILE A 181 -18.44 -21.06 25.39
C ILE A 181 -19.58 -20.07 25.60
#